data_AF-A6LKM6-F1
#
_entry.id   AF-A6LKM6-F1
#
_cell.length_a   1.000
_cell.length_b   1.000
_cell.length_c   1.000
_cell.angle_alpha   90.00
_cell.angle_beta   90.00
_cell.angle_gamma   90.00
#
_symmetry.space_group_name_H-M   'P 1'
#
loop_
_entity.id
_entity.type
_entity.pdbx_description
1 polymer ?
#
loop_
_entity_poly.entity_id
_entity_poly.type
_entity_poly.pdbx_seq_one_letter_code
_entity_poly.pdbx_strand_id
1 'polypeptide(L)' 'MKKLFVLFFAFVLLLTSCVNLEIVTTVIDGDTFYTANEEKVRIVGIDTPEIHSGSKPIGEFGEEAKIFWKTS' A
#
# COMPACT_ATOMS: atom_id res chain seq x y z
N MET A 1 -18.08 -2.08 40.06
CA MET A 1 -18.59 -2.51 38.74
C MET A 1 -18.10 -1.62 37.58
N LYS A 2 -18.15 -0.29 37.67
CA LYS A 2 -17.67 0.61 36.58
C LYS A 2 -16.19 0.42 36.19
N LYS A 3 -15.28 0.26 37.17
CA LYS A 3 -13.84 0.01 36.91
C LYS A 3 -13.59 -1.33 36.19
N LEU A 4 -14.37 -2.37 36.52
CA LEU A 4 -14.28 -3.68 35.88
C LEU A 4 -14.77 -3.62 34.43
N PHE A 5 -15.84 -2.86 34.18
CA PHE A 5 -16.36 -2.62 32.83
C PHE A 5 -15.35 -1.85 31.96
N VAL A 6 -14.70 -0.83 32.52
CA VAL A 6 -13.64 -0.08 31.83
C VAL A 6 -12.43 -0.98 31.53
N LEU A 7 -12.01 -1.84 32.47
CA LEU A 7 -10.94 -2.80 32.24
C LEU A 7 -11.29 -3.80 31.14
N PHE A 8 -12.52 -4.32 31.16
CA PHE A 8 -13.01 -5.25 30.14
C PHE A 8 -13.03 -4.60 28.75
N PHE A 9 -13.54 -3.37 28.65
CA PHE A 9 -13.60 -2.64 27.38
C PHE A 9 -12.20 -2.32 26.82
N ALA A 10 -11.27 -1.90 27.69
CA ALA A 10 -9.87 -1.68 27.30
C ALA A 10 -9.19 -2.98 26.82
N PHE A 11 -9.51 -4.12 27.45
CA PHE A 11 -8.99 -5.42 27.05
C PHE A 11 -9.53 -5.86 25.69
N VAL A 12 -10.83 -5.67 25.42
CA VAL A 12 -11.43 -5.96 24.10
C VAL A 12 -10.78 -5.11 23.01
N LEU A 13 -10.56 -3.81 23.26
CA LEU A 13 -9.87 -2.93 22.31
C LEU A 13 -8.44 -3.41 22.00
N LEU A 14 -7.70 -3.86 23.03
CA LEU A 14 -6.36 -4.42 22.86
C LEU A 14 -6.36 -5.69 22.01
N LEU A 15 -7.35 -6.57 22.19
CA LEU A 15 -7.45 -7.81 21.43
C LEU A 15 -7.77 -7.57 19.95
N THR A 16 -8.36 -6.43 19.60
CA THR A 16 -8.73 -6.09 18.22
C THR A 16 -7.67 -5.34 17.42
N SER A 17 -6.53 -4.97 18.02
CA SER A 17 -5.53 -4.10 17.37
C SER A 17 -4.59 -4.82 16.40
N CYS A 18 -5.06 -5.84 15.68
CA CYS A 18 -4.23 -6.50 14.68
C CYS A 18 -4.03 -5.56 13.48
N VAL A 19 -2.76 -5.32 13.12
CA VAL A 19 -2.39 -4.53 11.93
C VAL A 19 -1.80 -5.51 10.90
N ASN A 20 -2.36 -5.52 9.69
CA ASN A 20 -1.76 -6.25 8.57
C ASN A 20 -0.75 -5.32 7.88
N LEU A 21 0.52 -5.59 8.12
CA LEU A 21 1.61 -4.93 7.43
C LEU A 21 2.01 -5.78 6.23
N GLU A 22 2.04 -5.19 5.05
CA GLU A 22 2.55 -5.83 3.85
C GLU A 22 3.83 -5.17 3.37
N ILE A 23 4.73 -6.00 2.85
CA ILE A 23 6.01 -5.56 2.29
C ILE A 23 5.83 -5.40 0.79
N VAL A 24 6.19 -4.23 0.25
CA VAL A 24 6.28 -4.02 -1.20
C VAL A 24 7.51 -4.76 -1.73
N THR A 25 7.33 -5.57 -2.77
CA THR A 25 8.42 -6.35 -3.36
C THR A 25 8.90 -5.76 -4.68
N THR A 26 7.98 -5.31 -5.53
CA THR A 26 8.30 -4.79 -6.86
C THR A 26 7.41 -3.62 -7.22
N VAL A 27 8.02 -2.48 -7.54
CA VAL A 27 7.32 -1.31 -8.10
C VAL A 27 7.22 -1.48 -9.62
N ILE A 28 6.01 -1.50 -10.16
CA ILE A 28 5.77 -1.65 -11.61
C ILE A 28 5.95 -0.30 -12.28
N ASP A 29 5.21 0.71 -11.82
CA ASP A 29 5.17 2.11 -12.25
C ASP A 29 4.91 2.99 -10.99
N GLY A 30 4.60 4.27 -11.17
CA GLY A 30 4.48 5.22 -10.06
C GLY A 30 3.19 5.08 -9.21
N ASP A 31 2.26 4.18 -9.56
CA ASP A 31 1.01 3.97 -8.83
C ASP A 31 0.63 2.49 -8.63
N THR A 32 1.41 1.56 -9.19
CA THR A 32 1.14 0.13 -9.17
C THR A 32 2.36 -0.65 -8.69
N PHE A 33 2.16 -1.58 -7.75
CA PHE A 33 3.22 -2.41 -7.18
C PHE A 33 2.72 -3.80 -6.79
N TYR A 34 3.66 -4.72 -6.57
CA TYR A 34 3.42 -6.02 -5.98
C TYR A 34 3.81 -6.05 -4.50
N THR A 35 3.07 -6.82 -3.71
CA THR A 35 3.38 -7.10 -2.31
C THR A 35 4.06 -8.46 -2.14
N ALA A 36 4.53 -8.76 -0.93
CA ALA A 36 5.13 -10.06 -0.59
C ALA A 36 4.14 -11.23 -0.67
N ASN A 37 2.83 -10.93 -0.63
CA ASN A 37 1.76 -11.89 -0.83
C ASN A 37 1.39 -12.08 -2.31
N GLU A 38 2.22 -11.57 -3.24
CA GLU A 38 2.00 -11.61 -4.69
C GLU A 38 0.75 -10.83 -5.16
N GLU A 39 0.20 -9.97 -4.31
CA GLU A 39 -0.94 -9.12 -4.66
C GLU A 39 -0.48 -7.95 -5.53
N LYS A 40 -1.22 -7.68 -6.61
CA LYS A 40 -1.03 -6.50 -7.44
C LYS A 40 -1.92 -5.37 -6.94
N VAL A 41 -1.32 -4.30 -6.43
CA VAL A 41 -2.03 -3.15 -5.85
C VAL A 41 -1.87 -1.94 -6.76
N ARG A 42 -2.96 -1.20 -6.99
CA ARG A 42 -2.98 0.09 -7.67
C ARG A 42 -3.54 1.17 -6.75
N ILE A 43 -2.87 2.31 -6.68
CA ILE A 43 -3.30 3.45 -5.85
C ILE A 43 -4.48 4.15 -6.52
N VAL A 44 -5.62 4.18 -5.83
CA VAL A 44 -6.83 4.85 -6.33
C VAL A 44 -6.66 6.37 -6.23
N GLY A 45 -7.05 7.08 -7.28
CA GLY A 45 -6.96 8.55 -7.34
C GLY A 45 -5.61 9.08 -7.82
N ILE A 46 -4.66 8.20 -8.13
CA ILE A 46 -3.39 8.52 -8.77
C ILE A 46 -3.31 7.76 -10.10
N ASP A 47 -2.90 8.46 -11.16
CA ASP A 47 -2.64 7.86 -12.48
C ASP A 47 -1.28 8.34 -12.98
N THR A 48 -0.24 7.55 -12.73
CA THR A 48 1.13 7.89 -13.15
C THR A 48 1.41 7.48 -14.60
N PRO A 49 2.35 8.15 -15.27
CA PRO A 49 2.80 7.75 -16.61
C PRO A 49 3.30 6.30 -16.65
N GLU A 50 2.87 5.53 -17.65
CA GLU A 50 3.30 4.14 -17.81
C GLU A 50 4.76 4.08 -18.29
N ILE A 51 5.51 3.07 -17.84
CA ILE A 51 6.88 2.78 -18.32
C ILE A 51 6.96 1.57 -19.25
N HIS A 52 5.88 0.78 -19.32
CA HIS A 52 5.79 -0.39 -20.18
C HIS A 52 4.73 -0.16 -21.26
N SER A 53 4.94 -0.74 -22.44
CA SER A 53 3.92 -0.73 -23.48
C SER A 53 2.72 -1.59 -23.07
N GLY A 54 1.52 -1.03 -23.21
CA GLY A 54 0.28 -1.70 -22.84
C GLY A 54 -0.93 -1.02 -23.49
N SER A 55 -1.98 -0.79 -22.71
CA SER A 55 -3.18 -0.08 -23.17
C SER A 55 -2.98 1.43 -23.31
N LYS A 56 -1.99 2.01 -22.61
CA LYS A 56 -1.60 3.41 -22.71
C LYS A 56 -0.16 3.50 -23.27
N PRO A 57 0.20 4.62 -23.92
CA PRO A 57 1.58 4.84 -24.35
C PRO A 57 2.50 5.04 -23.14
N ILE A 58 3.80 4.77 -23.35
CA ILE A 58 4.84 5.14 -22.40
C ILE A 58 4.83 6.66 -22.27
N GLY A 59 4.74 7.16 -21.03
CA GLY A 59 4.60 8.59 -20.76
C GLY A 59 5.89 9.21 -20.22
N GLU A 60 5.99 10.53 -20.39
CA GLU A 60 7.08 11.33 -19.80
C GLU A 60 7.05 11.21 -18.27
N PHE A 61 8.22 11.13 -17.64
CA PHE A 61 8.41 10.98 -16.18
C PHE A 61 8.00 9.64 -15.55
N GLY A 62 7.70 8.60 -16.33
CA GLY A 62 7.30 7.30 -15.77
C GLY A 62 8.40 6.63 -14.95
N GLU A 63 9.66 6.70 -15.39
CA GLU A 63 10.80 6.10 -14.67
C GLU A 63 11.08 6.85 -13.35
N GLU A 64 10.97 8.18 -13.38
CA GLU A 64 11.13 9.06 -12.23
C GLU A 64 10.06 8.77 -11.18
N ALA A 65 8.80 8.59 -11.61
CA ALA A 65 7.70 8.23 -10.71
C ALA A 65 7.93 6.87 -10.04
N LYS A 66 8.45 5.89 -10.79
CA LYS A 66 8.83 4.58 -10.22
C LYS A 66 10.02 4.66 -9.25
N ILE A 67 11.06 5.42 -9.60
CA ILE A 67 12.27 5.57 -8.78
C ILE A 67 11.93 6.25 -7.45
N PHE A 68 11.03 7.26 -7.47
CA PHE A 68 10.58 7.96 -6.27
C PHE A 68 10.14 7.00 -5.16
N TRP A 69 9.42 5.93 -5.50
CA TRP A 69 8.99 4.89 -4.55
C TRP A 69 10.12 3.98 -4.09
N LYS A 70 11.09 3.67 -4.95
CA LYS A 70 12.19 2.75 -4.60
C LYS A 70 13.21 3.37 -3.64
N THR A 71 13.33 4.70 -3.63
CA THR A 71 14.32 5.43 -2.82
C THR A 71 13.75 5.99 -1.52
N SER A 72 12.44 5.92 -1.31
CA SER A 72 11.73 6.38 -0.11
C SER A 72 11.69 5.31 0.96
#